data_AF-A0A838WTH4-F1
#
_entry.id   AF-A0A838WTH4-F1
#
_cell.length_a   1.000
_cell.length_b   1.000
_cell.length_c   1.000
_cell.angle_alpha   90.00
_cell.angle_beta   90.00
_cell.angle_gamma   90.00
#
_symmetry.space_group_name_H-M   'P 1'
#
loop_
_entity.id
_entity.type
_entity.pdbx_description
1 polymer ?
#
loop_
_entity_poly.entity_id
_entity_poly.type
_entity_poly.pdbx_seq_one_letter_code
_entity_poly.pdbx_strand_id
1 'polypeptide(L)'
;MMFHGGEALSWSRLERILSGRPGPMPVPVNHTRPLVDAPTNRPEASHAPFAELHAVSSYSFLGGASEPEEMVRHAKRLGITTLALLDRDGFYGAVKFAEAAAREGVATVFGAELSLGDRVLPVLARGPEGYRRLSRLIAAARMITREKDEVAYPPLELIAHELAGTCIVLAGW
;
A
#
# COMPACT_ATOMS: atom_id res chain seq x y z
N MET A 1 -6.36 -18.25 14.15
CA MET A 1 -7.69 -17.59 13.98
C MET A 1 -8.59 -18.15 15.07
N MET A 2 -9.05 -17.32 16.02
CA MET A 2 -9.92 -17.74 17.13
C MET A 2 -11.38 -17.70 16.66
N PHE A 3 -12.19 -18.72 16.94
CA PHE A 3 -13.62 -18.76 16.57
C PHE A 3 -14.41 -19.33 17.76
N HIS A 4 -15.67 -18.90 17.99
CA HIS A 4 -16.45 -19.10 19.24
C HIS A 4 -16.06 -18.17 20.38
N GLY A 5 -16.25 -16.86 20.18
CA GLY A 5 -16.07 -15.91 21.28
C GLY A 5 -14.65 -15.80 21.81
N GLY A 6 -13.65 -16.31 21.07
CA GLY A 6 -12.23 -16.23 21.44
C GLY A 6 -11.58 -17.58 21.72
N GLU A 7 -12.31 -18.69 21.72
CA GLU A 7 -11.67 -20.01 21.86
C GLU A 7 -11.08 -20.57 20.56
N ALA A 8 -10.19 -21.56 20.67
CA ALA A 8 -9.66 -22.27 19.51
C ALA A 8 -10.68 -23.34 19.04
N LEU A 9 -10.85 -23.48 17.72
CA LEU A 9 -11.63 -24.58 17.18
C LEU A 9 -10.90 -25.91 17.39
N SER A 10 -11.62 -26.95 17.80
CA SER A 10 -11.11 -28.31 17.67
C SER A 10 -10.90 -28.67 16.21
N TRP A 11 -9.89 -29.49 15.93
CA TRP A 11 -9.58 -29.97 14.56
C TRP A 11 -10.79 -30.63 13.88
N SER A 12 -11.49 -31.50 14.62
CA SER A 12 -12.72 -32.16 14.15
C SER A 12 -13.83 -31.19 13.73
N ARG A 13 -13.91 -30.02 14.37
CA ARG A 13 -14.90 -29.00 14.04
C ARG A 13 -14.49 -28.20 12.81
N LEU A 14 -13.20 -27.93 12.66
CA LEU A 14 -12.63 -27.22 11.51
C LEU A 14 -12.76 -28.07 10.22
N GLU A 15 -12.40 -29.36 10.28
CA GLU A 15 -12.53 -30.30 9.17
C GLU A 15 -13.98 -30.42 8.67
N ARG A 16 -14.95 -30.50 9.59
CA ARG A 16 -16.38 -30.59 9.27
C ARG A 16 -16.88 -29.37 8.51
N ILE A 17 -16.43 -28.17 8.89
CA ILE A 17 -16.76 -26.90 8.21
C ILE A 17 -16.17 -26.90 6.80
N LEU A 18 -14.88 -27.22 6.66
CA LEU A 18 -14.21 -27.21 5.37
C LEU A 18 -14.75 -28.28 4.41
N SER A 19 -15.26 -29.38 4.93
CA SER A 19 -15.85 -30.47 4.16
C SER A 19 -17.34 -30.23 3.80
N GLY A 20 -17.91 -29.07 4.14
CA GLY A 20 -19.30 -28.73 3.84
C GLY A 20 -20.35 -29.59 4.57
N ARG A 21 -19.96 -30.32 5.62
CA ARG A 21 -20.88 -31.19 6.38
C ARG A 21 -21.79 -30.33 7.27
N PRO A 22 -23.07 -30.71 7.44
CA PRO A 22 -24.00 -29.95 8.26
C PRO A 22 -23.50 -29.74 9.70
N GLY A 23 -23.77 -28.57 10.25
CA GLY A 23 -23.92 -28.36 11.69
C GLY A 23 -23.72 -26.91 12.10
N PRO A 24 -23.43 -26.64 13.38
CA PRO A 24 -23.61 -25.30 13.95
C PRO A 24 -22.77 -24.25 13.23
N MET A 25 -23.44 -23.18 12.80
CA MET A 25 -22.83 -22.06 12.11
C MET A 25 -21.74 -21.43 13.00
N PRO A 26 -20.51 -21.22 12.50
CA PRO A 26 -19.48 -20.54 13.28
C PRO A 26 -19.96 -19.15 13.68
N VAL A 27 -19.84 -18.80 14.96
CA VAL A 27 -20.09 -17.44 15.42
C VAL A 27 -18.82 -16.62 15.14
N PRO A 28 -18.90 -15.55 14.33
CA PRO A 28 -17.77 -14.65 14.15
C PRO A 28 -17.32 -14.13 15.50
N VAL A 29 -16.02 -14.17 15.79
CA VAL A 29 -15.48 -13.33 16.87
C VAL A 29 -15.70 -11.88 16.41
N ASN A 30 -16.25 -11.03 17.27
CA ASN A 30 -16.56 -9.63 16.94
C ASN A 30 -15.29 -8.83 16.57
N HIS A 31 -14.77 -8.96 15.35
CA HIS A 31 -13.85 -7.99 14.74
C HIS A 31 -14.60 -6.97 13.85
N THR A 32 -15.90 -7.18 13.67
CA THR A 32 -16.78 -6.25 12.98
C THR A 32 -17.96 -5.90 13.89
N ARG A 33 -17.71 -5.06 14.90
CA ARG A 33 -18.71 -3.99 15.06
C ARG A 33 -18.65 -3.23 13.74
N PRO A 34 -19.72 -3.15 12.95
CA PRO A 34 -19.72 -2.25 11.82
C PRO A 34 -19.30 -0.87 12.35
N LEU A 35 -18.31 -0.23 11.74
CA LEU A 35 -17.96 1.18 11.99
C LEU A 35 -19.10 2.13 11.56
N VAL A 36 -20.34 1.63 11.51
CA VAL A 36 -21.54 2.37 11.15
C VAL A 36 -21.97 3.27 12.30
N ASP A 37 -21.65 2.91 13.55
CA ASP A 37 -22.03 3.65 14.77
C ASP A 37 -20.83 4.12 15.61
N ALA A 38 -19.62 4.19 15.05
CA ALA A 38 -18.58 4.96 15.75
C ALA A 38 -19.01 6.43 15.73
N PRO A 39 -18.99 7.14 16.88
CA PRO A 39 -19.31 8.55 16.88
C PRO A 39 -18.44 9.21 15.81
N THR A 40 -19.09 9.87 14.85
CA THR A 40 -18.46 10.79 13.91
C THR A 40 -18.02 12.01 14.70
N ASN A 41 -17.13 11.81 15.68
CA ASN A 41 -16.34 12.88 16.23
C ASN A 41 -15.36 13.25 15.11
N ARG A 42 -15.88 13.94 14.09
CA ARG A 42 -15.11 14.53 13.03
C ARG A 42 -14.24 15.51 13.79
N PRO A 43 -12.95 15.24 14.00
CA PRO A 43 -12.10 16.22 14.65
C PRO A 43 -12.33 17.54 13.91
N GLU A 44 -12.54 18.63 14.64
CA GLU A 44 -12.61 19.95 14.02
C GLU A 44 -11.48 20.01 13.00
N ALA A 45 -11.86 20.14 11.73
CA ALA A 45 -10.93 19.93 10.65
C ALA A 45 -9.71 20.82 10.91
N SER A 46 -8.54 20.19 11.05
CA SER A 46 -7.30 20.95 11.04
C SER A 46 -7.37 21.85 9.82
N HIS A 47 -7.29 23.16 10.01
CA HIS A 47 -7.49 24.12 8.91
C HIS A 47 -6.38 24.01 7.83
N ALA A 48 -5.34 23.23 8.08
CA ALA A 48 -4.31 22.89 7.10
C ALA A 48 -4.72 21.65 6.28
N PRO A 49 -4.76 21.75 4.94
CA PRO A 49 -4.88 20.59 4.07
C PRO A 49 -3.78 19.56 4.35
N PHE A 50 -4.13 18.27 4.33
CA PHE A 50 -3.18 17.18 4.55
C PHE A 50 -2.94 16.38 3.26
N ALA A 51 -1.67 16.02 3.03
CA ALA A 51 -1.23 15.16 1.95
C ALA A 51 -0.55 13.92 2.53
N GLU A 52 -1.05 12.74 2.17
CA GLU A 52 -0.40 11.47 2.51
C GLU A 52 0.65 11.17 1.45
N LEU A 53 1.92 11.17 1.84
CA LEU A 53 3.05 11.03 0.91
C LEU A 53 3.70 9.65 0.96
N HIS A 54 3.20 8.73 1.80
CA HIS A 54 3.70 7.38 1.87
C HIS A 54 2.56 6.39 2.13
N ALA A 55 1.98 5.87 1.04
CA ALA A 55 1.00 4.80 1.12
C ALA A 55 1.36 3.65 0.17
N VAL A 56 1.10 2.43 0.62
CA VAL A 56 1.44 1.18 -0.07
C VAL A 56 0.16 0.40 -0.32
N SER A 57 -0.06 -0.08 -1.54
CA SER A 57 -1.27 -0.84 -1.89
C SER A 57 -1.10 -2.35 -1.73
N SER A 58 -2.21 -3.08 -1.86
CA SER A 58 -2.25 -4.55 -1.92
C SER A 58 -1.36 -5.16 -3.01
N TYR A 59 -0.94 -4.36 -4.00
CA TYR A 59 0.00 -4.79 -5.04
C TYR A 59 1.44 -4.95 -4.54
N SER A 60 1.76 -4.44 -3.36
CA SER A 60 2.99 -4.75 -2.64
C SER A 60 2.75 -6.00 -1.79
N PHE A 61 3.16 -7.15 -2.31
CA PHE A 61 2.90 -8.44 -1.65
C PHE A 61 3.40 -8.45 -0.21
N LEU A 62 2.49 -8.75 0.74
CA LEU A 62 2.73 -8.71 2.19
C LEU A 62 3.23 -7.35 2.73
N GLY A 63 3.20 -6.29 1.93
CA GLY A 63 3.58 -4.92 2.29
C GLY A 63 2.40 -3.94 2.35
N GLY A 64 1.30 -4.22 1.64
CA GLY A 64 0.07 -3.45 1.71
C GLY A 64 -1.18 -4.33 1.71
N ALA A 65 -2.28 -3.80 2.24
CA ALA A 65 -3.52 -4.56 2.46
C ALA A 65 -4.73 -3.99 1.70
N SER A 66 -4.69 -2.74 1.28
CA SER A 66 -5.82 -2.06 0.64
C SER A 66 -5.64 -1.96 -0.87
N GLU A 67 -6.72 -2.20 -1.62
CA GLU A 67 -6.73 -1.92 -3.06
C GLU A 67 -6.61 -0.41 -3.31
N PRO A 68 -5.95 0.04 -4.40
CA PRO A 68 -5.80 1.46 -4.72
C PRO A 68 -7.13 2.24 -4.72
N GLU A 69 -8.21 1.64 -5.23
CA GLU A 69 -9.54 2.24 -5.27
C GLU A 69 -10.14 2.45 -3.88
N GLU A 70 -9.83 1.57 -2.92
CA GLU A 70 -10.25 1.72 -1.53
C GLU A 70 -9.46 2.83 -0.83
N MET A 71 -8.14 2.87 -1.05
CA MET A 71 -7.26 3.90 -0.51
C MET A 71 -7.74 5.30 -0.91
N VAL A 72 -8.02 5.51 -2.21
CA VAL A 72 -8.49 6.82 -2.72
C VAL A 72 -9.84 7.21 -2.13
N ARG A 73 -10.82 6.29 -2.11
CA ARG A 73 -12.14 6.58 -1.51
C ARG A 73 -12.02 6.95 -0.04
N HIS A 74 -11.12 6.28 0.67
CA HIS A 74 -10.86 6.56 2.08
C HIS A 74 -10.18 7.93 2.28
N ALA A 75 -9.18 8.25 1.45
CA ALA A 75 -8.52 9.55 1.45
C ALA A 75 -9.53 10.68 1.23
N LYS A 76 -10.43 10.54 0.25
CA LYS A 76 -11.52 11.48 0.01
C LYS A 76 -12.40 11.68 1.24
N ARG A 77 -12.81 10.58 1.89
CA ARG A 77 -13.65 10.62 3.09
C ARG A 77 -12.97 11.33 4.26
N LEU A 78 -11.65 11.19 4.39
CA LEU A 78 -10.85 11.85 5.42
C LEU A 78 -10.49 13.31 5.10
N GLY A 79 -10.80 13.79 3.89
CA GLY A 79 -10.42 15.14 3.47
C GLY A 79 -8.93 15.27 3.11
N ILE A 80 -8.25 14.16 2.84
CA ILE A 80 -6.87 14.15 2.34
C ILE A 80 -6.88 14.70 0.91
N THR A 81 -6.11 15.76 0.67
CA THR A 81 -6.12 16.46 -0.63
C THR A 81 -5.22 15.81 -1.67
N THR A 82 -4.19 15.09 -1.22
CA THR A 82 -3.21 14.43 -2.08
C THR A 82 -2.79 13.11 -1.47
N LEU A 83 -2.72 12.07 -2.30
CA LEU A 83 -2.28 10.75 -1.89
C LEU A 83 -1.12 10.31 -2.79
N ALA A 84 -0.07 9.76 -2.18
CA ALA A 84 1.02 9.11 -2.88
C ALA A 84 0.83 7.59 -2.87
N LEU A 85 1.23 6.93 -3.97
CA LEU A 85 1.35 5.48 -4.03
C LEU A 85 2.81 5.09 -4.22
N LEU A 86 3.34 4.31 -3.28
CA LEU A 86 4.72 3.82 -3.24
C LEU A 86 4.73 2.30 -3.11
N ASP A 87 4.29 1.61 -4.18
CA ASP A 87 4.40 0.16 -4.17
C ASP A 87 5.87 -0.29 -4.12
N ARG A 88 6.12 -1.45 -3.52
CA ARG A 88 7.46 -1.99 -3.33
C ARG A 88 8.07 -2.43 -4.65
N ASP A 89 9.22 -1.87 -4.97
CA ASP A 89 10.05 -2.24 -6.12
C ASP A 89 9.29 -2.24 -7.45
N GLY A 90 8.34 -1.32 -7.62
CA GLY A 90 7.51 -1.23 -8.80
C GLY A 90 6.37 -0.22 -8.71
N PHE A 91 5.59 -0.15 -9.79
CA PHE A 91 4.43 0.73 -9.95
C PHE A 91 3.16 -0.09 -10.21
N TYR A 92 2.99 -1.17 -9.47
CA TYR A 92 2.04 -2.23 -9.79
C TYR A 92 0.58 -1.78 -9.68
N GLY A 93 0.24 -0.98 -8.67
CA GLY A 93 -1.08 -0.40 -8.48
C GLY A 93 -1.31 0.93 -9.20
N ALA A 94 -0.32 1.47 -9.93
CA ALA A 94 -0.32 2.86 -10.40
C ALA A 94 -1.50 3.19 -11.33
N VAL A 95 -1.89 2.29 -12.25
CA VAL A 95 -2.99 2.53 -13.19
C VAL A 95 -4.32 2.63 -12.44
N LYS A 96 -4.64 1.63 -11.61
CA LYS A 96 -5.86 1.62 -10.79
C LYS A 96 -5.93 2.84 -9.86
N PHE A 97 -4.80 3.18 -9.25
CA PHE A 97 -4.68 4.37 -8.41
C PHE A 97 -4.99 5.65 -9.18
N ALA A 98 -4.38 5.84 -10.35
CA ALA A 98 -4.61 7.02 -11.19
C ALA A 98 -6.08 7.16 -11.60
N GLU A 99 -6.69 6.06 -12.04
CA GLU A 99 -8.10 6.04 -12.47
C GLU A 99 -9.06 6.30 -11.31
N ALA A 100 -8.78 5.75 -10.12
CA ALA A 100 -9.57 6.03 -8.93
C ALA A 100 -9.45 7.49 -8.50
N ALA A 101 -8.22 8.01 -8.43
CA ALA A 101 -7.95 9.38 -8.02
C ALA A 101 -8.59 10.41 -8.95
N ALA A 102 -8.55 10.17 -10.26
CA ALA A 102 -9.22 11.00 -11.25
C ALA A 102 -10.76 11.03 -11.06
N ARG A 103 -11.38 9.89 -10.72
CA ARG A 103 -12.82 9.82 -10.44
C ARG A 103 -13.23 10.55 -9.17
N GLU A 104 -12.42 10.46 -8.12
CA GLU A 104 -12.74 11.01 -6.78
C GLU A 104 -12.25 12.45 -6.57
N GLY A 105 -11.44 12.97 -7.51
CA GLY A 105 -10.85 14.31 -7.44
C GLY A 105 -9.78 14.42 -6.36
N VAL A 106 -9.00 13.36 -6.13
CA VAL A 106 -7.85 13.35 -5.22
C VAL A 106 -6.58 13.57 -6.04
N ALA A 107 -5.72 14.51 -5.63
CA ALA A 107 -4.44 14.69 -6.32
C ALA A 107 -3.48 13.52 -6.07
N THR A 108 -2.65 13.19 -7.05
CA THR A 108 -1.77 12.02 -7.00
C THR A 108 -0.30 12.39 -6.93
N VAL A 109 0.46 11.56 -6.23
CA VAL A 109 1.91 11.47 -6.34
C VAL A 109 2.28 10.02 -6.63
N PHE A 110 3.17 9.78 -7.57
CA PHE A 110 3.64 8.43 -7.91
C PHE A 110 5.06 8.25 -7.39
N GLY A 111 5.33 7.08 -6.83
CA GLY A 111 6.63 6.71 -6.28
C GLY A 111 6.76 5.20 -6.13
N ALA A 112 7.82 4.79 -5.45
CA ALA A 112 8.06 3.40 -5.08
C ALA A 112 8.88 3.35 -3.79
N GLU A 113 8.71 2.27 -3.02
CA GLU A 113 9.69 1.86 -2.01
C GLU A 113 10.78 1.00 -2.67
N LEU A 114 12.02 1.46 -2.65
CA LEU A 114 13.16 0.66 -3.15
C LEU A 114 13.71 -0.19 -2.01
N SER A 115 13.76 -1.52 -2.19
CA SER A 115 14.33 -2.44 -1.20
C SER A 115 15.87 -2.38 -1.21
N LEU A 116 16.47 -1.76 -0.20
CA LEU A 116 17.92 -1.65 -0.01
C LEU A 116 18.36 -2.52 1.17
N GLY A 117 18.60 -3.81 0.91
CA GLY A 117 18.93 -4.78 1.95
C GLY A 117 17.76 -4.98 2.92
N ASP A 118 17.98 -4.67 4.20
CA ASP A 118 16.97 -4.75 5.27
C ASP A 118 16.10 -3.50 5.40
N ARG A 119 16.29 -2.50 4.53
CA ARG A 119 15.62 -1.19 4.59
C ARG A 119 14.87 -0.88 3.32
N VAL A 120 14.05 0.16 3.39
CA VAL A 120 13.46 0.80 2.22
C VAL A 120 13.89 2.23 2.03
N LEU A 121 13.92 2.64 0.77
CA LEU A 121 14.03 4.03 0.37
C LEU A 121 12.74 4.45 -0.32
N PRO A 122 11.84 5.20 0.36
CA PRO A 122 10.67 5.76 -0.29
C PRO A 122 11.07 6.90 -1.24
N VAL A 123 10.73 6.76 -2.52
CA VAL A 123 11.09 7.72 -3.57
C VAL A 123 9.84 8.20 -4.31
N LEU A 124 9.66 9.52 -4.36
CA LEU A 124 8.58 10.19 -5.10
C LEU A 124 9.10 10.73 -6.43
N ALA A 125 8.40 10.44 -7.52
CA ALA A 125 8.70 10.97 -8.84
C ALA A 125 8.24 12.42 -8.99
N ARG A 126 9.14 13.32 -9.41
CA ARG A 126 8.78 14.69 -9.80
C ARG A 126 8.43 14.72 -11.28
N GLY A 127 7.14 14.66 -11.56
CA GLY A 127 6.61 14.71 -12.92
C GLY A 127 6.99 13.50 -13.78
N PRO A 128 6.71 13.55 -15.10
CA PRO A 128 6.90 12.41 -15.99
C PRO A 128 8.35 11.93 -16.11
N GLU A 129 9.31 12.86 -16.05
CA GLU A 129 10.74 12.54 -16.15
C GLU A 129 11.23 11.77 -14.91
N GLY A 130 10.80 12.18 -13.71
CA GLY A 130 11.06 11.45 -12.47
C GLY A 130 10.51 10.03 -12.51
N TYR A 131 9.26 9.89 -12.96
CA TYR A 131 8.62 8.58 -13.10
C TYR A 131 9.41 7.69 -14.06
N ARG A 132 9.79 8.24 -15.22
CA ARG A 132 10.56 7.52 -16.23
C ARG A 132 11.92 7.07 -15.70
N ARG A 133 12.65 7.92 -14.97
CA ARG A 133 13.95 7.58 -14.40
C ARG A 133 13.83 6.53 -13.30
N LEU A 134 12.90 6.71 -12.36
CA LEU A 134 12.65 5.75 -11.29
C LEU A 134 12.22 4.38 -11.84
N SER A 135 11.33 4.35 -12.84
CA SER A 135 10.92 3.11 -13.51
C SER A 135 12.08 2.40 -14.19
N ARG A 136 12.99 3.14 -14.84
CA ARG A 136 14.19 2.55 -15.46
C ARG A 136 15.15 1.98 -14.41
N LEU A 137 15.38 2.69 -13.31
CA LEU A 137 16.22 2.22 -12.21
C LEU A 137 15.67 0.91 -11.62
N ILE A 138 14.37 0.86 -11.32
CA ILE A 138 13.71 -0.35 -10.82
C ILE A 138 13.83 -1.51 -11.81
N ALA A 139 13.57 -1.25 -13.10
CA ALA A 139 13.69 -2.27 -14.13
C ALA A 139 15.13 -2.80 -14.26
N ALA A 140 16.14 -1.92 -14.23
CA ALA A 140 17.54 -2.32 -14.26
C ALA A 140 17.91 -3.18 -13.05
N ALA A 141 17.48 -2.77 -11.84
CA ALA A 141 17.74 -3.49 -10.60
C ALA A 141 17.15 -4.91 -10.60
N ARG A 142 15.95 -5.09 -11.18
CA ARG A 142 15.32 -6.41 -11.35
C ARG A 142 15.99 -7.30 -12.39
N MET A 143 16.61 -6.71 -13.41
CA MET A 143 17.25 -7.48 -14.48
C MET A 143 18.65 -8.00 -14.11
N ILE A 144 19.26 -7.48 -13.05
CA ILE A 144 20.58 -7.90 -12.57
C ILE A 144 20.54 -9.30 -11.94
N THR A 145 19.53 -9.57 -11.10
CA THR A 145 19.47 -10.78 -10.28
C THR A 145 19.15 -12.03 -11.10
N ARG A 146 18.40 -11.89 -12.22
CA ARG A 146 17.84 -12.99 -13.05
C ARG A 146 16.99 -14.03 -12.28
N GLU A 147 17.00 -13.97 -10.96
CA GLU A 147 16.15 -14.69 -10.05
C GLU A 147 14.81 -13.97 -9.88
N LYS A 148 13.75 -14.77 -9.81
CA LYS A 148 12.42 -14.25 -9.56
C LYS A 148 12.35 -13.72 -8.12
N ASP A 149 11.67 -12.59 -7.95
CA ASP A 149 11.39 -11.96 -6.64
C ASP A 149 12.62 -11.38 -5.92
N GLU A 150 13.79 -11.35 -6.56
CA GLU A 150 14.96 -10.60 -6.08
C GLU A 150 15.14 -9.29 -6.85
N VAL A 151 15.62 -8.25 -6.15
CA VAL A 151 15.99 -6.96 -6.73
C VAL A 151 17.35 -6.54 -6.19
N ALA A 152 18.24 -6.08 -7.07
CA ALA A 152 19.56 -5.59 -6.69
C ALA A 152 19.75 -4.16 -7.19
N TYR A 153 19.48 -3.18 -6.32
CA TYR A 153 19.74 -1.78 -6.62
C TYR A 153 21.24 -1.46 -6.54
N PRO A 154 21.71 -0.47 -7.31
CA PRO A 154 23.08 0.02 -7.19
C PRO A 154 23.33 0.72 -5.84
N PRO A 155 24.59 1.02 -5.50
CA PRO A 155 24.92 1.83 -4.32
C PRO A 155 24.16 3.16 -4.29
N LEU A 156 23.88 3.64 -3.08
CA LEU A 156 23.04 4.82 -2.84
C LEU A 156 23.54 6.07 -3.59
N GLU A 157 24.86 6.21 -3.75
CA GLU A 157 25.48 7.32 -4.48
C GLU A 157 25.06 7.33 -5.95
N LEU A 158 24.97 6.14 -6.58
CA LEU A 158 24.53 6.01 -7.96
C LEU A 158 23.02 6.22 -8.08
N ILE A 159 22.23 5.71 -7.13
CA ILE A 159 20.79 6.00 -7.06
C ILE A 159 20.57 7.52 -6.97
N ALA A 160 21.29 8.20 -6.09
CA ALA A 160 21.20 9.65 -5.91
C ALA A 160 21.57 10.39 -7.20
N HIS A 161 22.63 9.97 -7.89
CA HIS A 161 23.02 10.54 -9.18
C HIS A 161 21.95 10.34 -10.26
N GLU A 162 21.41 9.12 -10.39
CA GLU A 162 20.40 8.79 -11.40
C GLU A 162 19.07 9.51 -11.18
N LEU A 163 18.71 9.81 -9.94
CA LEU A 163 17.44 10.42 -9.60
C LEU A 163 17.53 11.93 -9.30
N ALA A 164 18.73 12.49 -9.25
CA ALA A 164 19.01 13.88 -8.92
C ALA A 164 18.11 14.87 -9.69
N GLY A 165 17.46 15.78 -8.95
CA GLY A 165 16.60 16.82 -9.51
C GLY A 165 15.26 16.32 -10.09
N THR A 166 15.06 15.01 -10.20
CA THR A 166 13.87 14.40 -10.84
C THR A 166 13.04 13.57 -9.87
N CYS A 167 13.56 13.23 -8.69
CA CYS A 167 12.81 12.59 -7.63
C CYS A 167 13.05 13.27 -6.28
N ILE A 168 12.20 12.96 -5.31
CA ILE A 168 12.32 13.35 -3.91
C ILE A 168 12.41 12.07 -3.08
N VAL A 169 13.34 12.01 -2.14
CA VAL A 169 13.47 10.89 -1.20
C VAL A 169 12.87 11.30 0.14
N LEU A 170 12.04 10.45 0.72
CA LEU A 170 11.54 10.65 2.08
C LEU A 170 12.49 9.97 3.06
N ALA A 171 13.09 10.75 3.96
CA ALA A 171 13.99 10.24 4.99
C ALA A 171 13.21 9.80 6.24
N GLY A 172 13.72 8.81 6.96
CA GLY A 172 13.23 8.41 8.29
C GLY A 172 12.26 7.23 8.33
N TRP A 173 12.26 6.38 7.29
CA TRP A 173 11.45 5.16 7.19
C TRP A 173 12.31 3.91 7.25
#